data_AF-A0A940PGQ9-F1
#
_entry.id   AF-A0A940PGQ9-F1
#
_cell.length_a   1.000
_cell.length_b   1.000
_cell.length_c   1.000
_cell.angle_alpha   90.00
_cell.angle_beta   90.00
_cell.angle_gamma   90.00
#
_symmetry.space_group_name_H-M   'P 1'
#
loop_
_entity.id
_entity.type
_entity.pdbx_description
1 polymer ?
#
loop_
_entity_poly.entity_id
_entity_poly.type
_entity_poly.pdbx_seq_one_letter_code
_entity_poly.pdbx_strand_id
1 'polypeptide(L)'
;MARDQREIEEQLAAVSVELEKTADQLHSIKVVEGEVEATFGQNKALFRELRETWREGEMAGHLYSVEQEAIRLEQKAREAFDEEKELVKQKSNELEQSETELYVRRKGLR
;
A
#
# COMPACT_ATOMS: atom_id res chain seq x y z
N MET A 1 -9.25 -39.35 -9.20
CA MET A 1 -10.59 -39.05 -8.65
C MET A 1 -10.51 -38.54 -7.21
N ALA A 2 -10.49 -39.37 -6.16
CA ALA A 2 -10.50 -38.87 -4.77
C ALA A 2 -9.22 -38.09 -4.34
N ARG A 3 -8.06 -38.48 -4.88
CA ARG A 3 -6.79 -37.78 -4.62
C ARG A 3 -6.75 -36.39 -5.26
N ASP A 4 -7.15 -36.30 -6.53
CA ASP A 4 -7.15 -35.04 -7.29
C ASP A 4 -8.15 -34.03 -6.73
N GLN A 5 -9.29 -34.51 -6.22
CA GLN A 5 -10.27 -33.64 -5.58
C GLN A 5 -9.77 -33.08 -4.25
N ARG A 6 -9.08 -33.90 -3.43
CA ARG A 6 -8.48 -33.45 -2.18
C ARG A 6 -7.36 -32.42 -2.43
N GLU A 7 -6.53 -32.65 -3.44
CA GLU A 7 -5.46 -31.73 -3.81
C GLU A 7 -6.00 -30.35 -4.22
N ILE A 8 -7.10 -30.30 -4.98
CA ILE A 8 -7.74 -29.03 -5.36
C ILE A 8 -8.35 -28.30 -4.16
N GLU A 9 -8.96 -29.01 -3.21
CA GLU A 9 -9.47 -28.38 -1.98
C GLU A 9 -8.33 -27.84 -1.10
N GLU A 10 -7.20 -28.55 -1.01
CA GLU A 10 -6.00 -28.07 -0.31
C GLU A 10 -5.41 -26.82 -1.00
N GLN A 11 -5.39 -26.77 -2.33
CA GLN A 11 -4.96 -25.61 -3.11
C GLN A 11 -5.91 -24.41 -2.96
N LEU A 12 -7.23 -24.64 -3.01
CA LEU A 12 -8.23 -23.59 -2.79
C LEU A 12 -8.08 -22.98 -1.40
N ALA A 13 -7.93 -23.80 -0.37
CA ALA A 13 -7.72 -23.32 1.00
C ALA A 13 -6.45 -22.46 1.11
N ALA A 14 -5.35 -22.87 0.47
CA ALA A 14 -4.12 -22.08 0.44
C ALA A 14 -4.30 -20.74 -0.28
N VAL A 15 -4.98 -20.72 -1.43
CA VAL A 15 -5.26 -19.48 -2.19
C VAL A 15 -6.15 -18.54 -1.39
N SER A 16 -7.21 -19.04 -0.74
CA SER A 16 -8.08 -18.21 0.10
C SER A 16 -7.33 -17.56 1.27
N VAL A 17 -6.42 -18.30 1.92
CA VAL A 17 -5.58 -17.74 2.99
C VAL A 17 -4.64 -16.65 2.46
N GLU A 18 -4.04 -16.85 1.28
CA GLU A 18 -3.18 -15.83 0.69
C GLU A 18 -3.96 -14.60 0.20
N LEU A 19 -5.20 -14.76 -0.28
CA LEU A 19 -6.10 -13.64 -0.61
C LEU A 19 -6.43 -12.81 0.64
N GLU A 20 -6.76 -13.46 1.76
CA GLU A 20 -7.02 -12.77 3.03
C GLU A 20 -5.81 -11.97 3.50
N LYS A 21 -4.61 -12.57 3.48
CA LYS A 21 -3.37 -11.86 3.81
C LYS A 21 -3.10 -10.67 2.89
N THR A 22 -3.38 -10.83 1.60
CA THR A 22 -3.17 -9.77 0.60
C THR A 22 -4.16 -8.61 0.83
N ALA A 23 -5.39 -8.92 1.23
CA ALA A 23 -6.37 -7.91 1.64
C ALA A 23 -5.95 -7.17 2.91
N ASP A 24 -5.44 -7.87 3.92
CA ASP A 24 -4.90 -7.27 5.14
C ASP A 24 -3.70 -6.37 4.85
N GLN A 25 -2.80 -6.80 3.96
CA GLN A 25 -1.68 -5.98 3.50
C GLN A 25 -2.15 -4.70 2.82
N LEU A 26 -3.12 -4.76 1.91
CA LEU A 26 -3.69 -3.56 1.28
C LEU A 26 -4.35 -2.63 2.30
N HIS A 27 -5.02 -3.19 3.31
CA HIS A 27 -5.61 -2.39 4.38
C HIS A 27 -4.52 -1.69 5.20
N SER A 28 -3.48 -2.42 5.60
CA SER A 28 -2.34 -1.87 6.34
C SER A 28 -1.65 -0.74 5.57
N ILE A 29 -1.41 -0.91 4.27
CA ILE A 29 -0.80 0.13 3.44
C ILE A 29 -1.65 1.40 3.45
N LYS A 30 -2.98 1.28 3.27
CA LYS A 30 -3.90 2.44 3.29
C LYS A 30 -3.91 3.17 4.64
N VAL A 31 -3.83 2.42 5.74
CA VAL A 31 -3.78 3.01 7.09
C VAL A 31 -2.50 3.83 7.25
N VAL A 32 -1.34 3.22 6.95
CA VAL A 32 -0.03 3.87 7.08
C VAL A 32 0.08 5.06 6.12
N GLU A 33 -0.39 4.93 4.88
CA GLU A 33 -0.46 6.02 3.91
C GLU A 33 -1.25 7.21 4.47
N GLY A 34 -2.43 6.97 5.06
CA GLY A 34 -3.24 8.01 5.69
C GLY A 34 -2.56 8.69 6.88
N GLU A 35 -1.85 7.93 7.73
CA GLU A 35 -1.07 8.48 8.85
C GLU A 35 0.08 9.37 8.36
N VAL A 36 0.77 8.95 7.30
CA VAL A 36 1.85 9.70 6.67
C VAL A 36 1.32 10.98 6.02
N GLU A 37 0.21 10.91 5.28
CA GLU A 37 -0.44 12.09 4.69
C GLU A 37 -0.89 13.09 5.76
N ALA A 38 -1.46 12.61 6.87
CA ALA A 38 -1.84 13.46 8.00
C ALA A 38 -0.61 14.16 8.61
N THR A 39 0.49 13.43 8.81
CA THR A 39 1.75 13.96 9.35
C THR A 39 2.34 15.04 8.44
N PHE A 40 2.41 14.78 7.13
CA PHE A 40 2.88 15.78 6.17
C PHE A 40 1.95 17.00 6.08
N GLY A 41 0.64 16.79 6.24
CA GLY A 41 -0.34 17.87 6.37
C GLY A 41 -0.06 18.78 7.57
N GLN A 42 0.24 18.20 8.73
CA GLN A 42 0.63 18.93 9.93
C GLN A 42 1.96 19.68 9.74
N ASN A 43 2.97 19.02 9.17
CA ASN A 43 4.26 19.64 8.88
C ASN A 43 4.10 20.85 7.94
N LYS A 44 3.27 20.75 6.89
CA LYS A 44 2.96 21.88 6.00
C LYS A 44 2.30 23.05 6.73
N ALA A 45 1.40 22.78 7.68
CA ALA A 45 0.80 23.83 8.50
C ALA A 45 1.85 24.53 9.36
N LEU A 46 2.72 23.76 10.04
CA LEU A 46 3.82 24.29 10.84
C LEU A 46 4.78 25.14 10.00
N PHE A 47 5.17 24.69 8.81
CA PHE A 47 6.04 25.49 7.92
C PHE A 47 5.39 26.84 7.54
N ARG A 48 4.07 26.89 7.36
CA ARG A 48 3.38 28.17 7.10
C ARG A 48 3.47 29.09 8.30
N GLU A 49 3.19 28.60 9.51
CA GLU A 49 3.28 29.39 10.75
C GLU A 49 4.72 29.91 10.98
N LEU A 50 5.71 29.05 10.76
CA LEU A 50 7.12 29.42 10.91
C LEU A 50 7.57 30.46 9.87
N ARG A 51 7.06 30.37 8.63
CA ARG A 51 7.33 31.38 7.58
C ARG A 51 6.74 32.74 7.94
N GLU A 52 5.61 32.78 8.63
CA GLU A 52 5.03 34.05 9.08
C GLU A 52 5.91 34.74 10.12
N THR A 53 6.61 33.95 10.94
CA THR A 53 7.53 34.40 12.00
C THR A 53 8.90 34.79 11.47
N TRP A 54 9.50 33.97 10.61
CA TRP A 54 10.84 34.18 10.04
C TRP A 54 10.74 34.47 8.55
N ARG A 55 10.22 35.66 8.21
CA ARG A 55 10.00 36.07 6.81
C ARG A 55 11.30 36.36 6.05
N GLU A 56 12.33 36.82 6.75
CA GLU A 56 13.60 37.25 6.15
C GLU A 56 14.79 36.84 7.03
N GLY A 57 15.99 36.83 6.44
CA GLY A 57 17.23 36.47 7.12
C GLY A 57 17.60 34.99 6.99
N GLU A 58 18.68 34.60 7.66
CA GLU A 58 19.28 33.26 7.58
C GLU A 58 18.29 32.14 7.95
N MET A 59 17.46 32.37 8.98
CA MET A 59 16.45 31.40 9.42
C MET A 59 15.37 31.15 8.36
N ALA A 60 14.98 32.16 7.58
CA ALA A 60 14.03 32.00 6.48
C ALA A 60 14.59 31.08 5.39
N GLY A 61 15.88 31.21 5.09
CA GLY A 61 16.59 30.35 4.14
C GLY A 61 16.69 28.90 4.63
N HIS A 62 17.02 28.68 5.90
CA HIS A 62 17.02 27.34 6.50
C HIS A 62 15.63 26.72 6.50
N LEU A 63 14.59 27.48 6.88
CA LEU A 63 13.21 27.01 6.87
C LEU A 63 12.77 26.57 5.47
N TYR A 64 13.10 27.37 4.44
CA TYR A 64 12.82 27.01 3.05
C TYR A 64 13.52 25.72 2.65
N SER A 65 14.80 25.55 2.99
CA SER A 65 15.56 24.33 2.68
C SER A 65 14.93 23.09 3.32
N VAL A 66 14.55 23.17 4.59
CA VAL A 66 13.96 22.03 5.32
C VAL A 66 12.56 21.71 4.76
N GLU A 67 11.78 22.72 4.38
CA GLU A 67 10.47 22.50 3.78
C GLU A 67 10.56 21.85 2.40
N GLN A 68 11.51 22.25 1.55
CA GLN A 68 11.74 21.60 0.26
C GLN A 68 12.14 20.13 0.44
N GLU A 69 12.98 19.84 1.43
CA GLU A 69 13.35 18.45 1.76
C GLU A 69 12.15 17.66 2.28
N ALA A 70 11.30 18.25 3.13
CA ALA A 70 10.07 17.61 3.61
C ALA A 70 9.09 17.30 2.46
N ILE A 71 8.92 18.23 1.50
CA ILE A 71 8.11 18.02 0.29
C ILE A 71 8.68 16.88 -0.56
N ARG A 72 10.01 16.84 -0.74
CA ARG A 72 10.69 15.78 -1.49
C ARG A 72 10.47 14.41 -0.84
N LEU A 73 10.57 14.34 0.49
CA LEU A 73 10.32 13.11 1.25
C LEU A 73 8.86 12.68 1.18
N GLU A 74 7.91 13.62 1.22
CA GLU A 74 6.49 13.31 1.02
C GLU A 74 6.23 12.70 -0.36
N GLN A 75 6.80 13.28 -1.42
CA GLN A 75 6.64 12.75 -2.76
C GLN A 75 7.23 11.34 -2.89
N LYS A 76 8.43 11.13 -2.35
CA LYS A 76 9.06 9.80 -2.32
C LYS A 76 8.22 8.78 -1.56
N ALA A 77 7.59 9.18 -0.45
CA ALA A 77 6.72 8.30 0.32
C ALA A 77 5.45 7.92 -0.49
N ARG A 78 4.83 8.88 -1.17
CA ARG A 78 3.68 8.63 -2.06
C ARG A 78 4.02 7.64 -3.17
N GLU A 79 5.15 7.85 -3.84
CA GLU A 79 5.64 6.95 -4.89
C GLU A 79 5.87 5.53 -4.35
N ALA A 80 6.49 5.39 -3.17
CA ALA A 80 6.68 4.08 -2.54
C ALA A 80 5.36 3.39 -2.19
N PHE A 81 4.37 4.11 -1.66
CA PHE A 81 3.05 3.54 -1.39
C PHE A 81 2.33 3.13 -2.67
N ASP A 82 2.42 3.92 -3.74
CA ASP A 82 1.79 3.58 -5.02
C ASP A 82 2.41 2.32 -5.64
N GLU A 83 3.74 2.20 -5.61
CA GLU A 83 4.45 0.98 -6.03
C GLU A 83 4.02 -0.24 -5.21
N GLU A 84 3.99 -0.11 -3.87
CA GLU A 84 3.62 -1.21 -2.99
C GLU A 84 2.15 -1.64 -3.17
N LYS A 85 1.22 -0.67 -3.24
CA LYS A 85 -0.20 -0.94 -3.51
C LYS A 85 -0.38 -1.67 -4.83
N GLU A 86 0.35 -1.28 -5.87
CA GLU A 86 0.24 -1.90 -7.18
C GLU A 86 0.75 -3.34 -7.17
N LEU A 87 1.89 -3.61 -6.53
CA LEU A 87 2.42 -4.97 -6.35
C LEU A 87 1.43 -5.88 -5.61
N VAL A 88 0.84 -5.39 -4.53
CA VAL A 88 -0.11 -6.18 -3.73
C VAL A 88 -1.42 -6.41 -4.51
N LYS A 89 -1.89 -5.43 -5.28
CA LYS A 89 -3.05 -5.62 -6.18
C LYS A 89 -2.78 -6.64 -7.28
N GLN A 90 -1.60 -6.60 -7.89
CA GLN A 90 -1.21 -7.58 -8.91
C GLN A 90 -1.21 -9.00 -8.33
N LYS A 91 -0.63 -9.18 -7.14
CA LYS A 91 -0.69 -10.46 -6.41
C LYS A 91 -2.13 -10.90 -6.13
N SER A 92 -3.01 -9.99 -5.70
CA SER A 92 -4.43 -10.30 -5.47
C SER A 92 -5.11 -10.80 -6.75
N ASN A 93 -4.88 -10.12 -7.87
CA ASN A 93 -5.48 -10.50 -9.16
C ASN A 93 -4.98 -11.89 -9.63
N GLU A 94 -3.69 -12.18 -9.46
CA GLU A 94 -3.12 -13.50 -9.79
C GLU A 94 -3.73 -14.61 -8.93
N LEU A 95 -3.92 -14.35 -7.64
CA LEU A 95 -4.57 -15.29 -6.72
C LEU A 95 -6.04 -15.52 -7.08
N GLU A 96 -6.81 -14.48 -7.42
CA GLU A 96 -8.21 -14.59 -7.85
C GLU A 96 -8.35 -15.39 -9.16
N GLN A 97 -7.41 -15.19 -10.10
CA GLN A 97 -7.35 -16.00 -11.33
C GLN A 97 -7.06 -17.46 -11.00
N SER A 98 -6.08 -17.73 -10.14
CA SER A 98 -5.76 -19.09 -9.69
C SER A 98 -6.95 -19.75 -9.00
N GLU A 99 -7.65 -19.03 -8.13
CA GLU A 99 -8.85 -19.54 -7.46
C GLU A 99 -9.95 -19.91 -8.47
N THR A 100 -10.15 -19.05 -9.47
CA THR A 100 -11.12 -19.28 -10.56
C THR A 100 -10.78 -20.54 -11.35
N GLU A 101 -9.52 -20.73 -11.74
CA GLU A 101 -9.05 -21.91 -12.45
C GLU A 101 -9.24 -23.19 -11.63
N LEU A 102 -8.94 -23.14 -10.33
CA LEU A 102 -9.17 -24.25 -9.40
C LEU A 102 -10.65 -24.60 -9.28
N TYR A 103 -11.54 -23.61 -9.23
CA TYR A 103 -12.99 -23.85 -9.24
C TYR A 103 -13.46 -24.51 -10.54
N VAL A 104 -12.94 -24.10 -11.69
CA VAL A 104 -13.25 -24.73 -12.99
C VAL A 104 -12.77 -26.19 -12.99
N ARG A 105 -11.52 -26.44 -12.57
CA ARG A 105 -10.95 -27.79 -12.50
C ARG A 105 -11.75 -28.69 -11.55
N ARG A 106 -12.15 -28.16 -10.39
CA ARG A 106 -13.02 -28.88 -9.43
C ARG A 106 -14.35 -29.29 -10.05
N LYS A 107 -14.99 -28.39 -10.81
CA LYS A 107 -16.26 -28.70 -11.51
C LYS A 107 -16.08 -29.77 -12.58
N GLY A 108 -14.93 -29.81 -13.27
CA GLY A 108 -14.62 -30.82 -14.28
C GLY A 108 -14.26 -32.21 -13.73
N LEU A 109 -14.00 -32.33 -12.42
CA LEU A 109 -13.79 -33.62 -11.74
C LEU A 109 -15.09 -34.23 -11.18
N ARG A 110 -16.23 -33.53 -11.29
CA ARG A 110 -17.55 -34.02 -10.87
C ARG A 110 -18.19 -34.90 -11.94
#